data_AF-A0A7X0B1N8-F1
#
_entry.id   AF-A0A7X0B1N8-F1
#
_cell.length_a   1.000
_cell.length_b   1.000
_cell.length_c   1.000
_cell.angle_alpha   90.00
_cell.angle_beta   90.00
_cell.angle_gamma   90.00
#
_symmetry.space_group_name_H-M   'P 1'
#
loop_
_entity.id
_entity.type
_entity.pdbx_description
1 polymer ?
#
loop_
_entity_poly.entity_id
_entity_poly.type
_entity_poly.pdbx_seq_one_letter_code
_entity_poly.pdbx_strand_id
1 'polypeptide(L)'
;MIIPTATASVTPRFMPVEGDSMEPTLRPGDLVAVVPVNSWCGPGLYALEVLPGALELFRCQSDYRGGIVLSRDNPRYSTRTVDQEWFLGALAAKVAGTLNLLDRQLLESRAP
;
A
#
# COMPACT_ATOMS: atom_id res chain seq x y z
N MET A 1 -29.03 -22.13 -0.45
CA MET A 1 -27.71 -22.03 -1.09
C MET A 1 -26.72 -21.65 -0.01
N ILE A 2 -25.89 -22.60 0.42
CA ILE A 2 -24.89 -22.36 1.47
C ILE A 2 -23.58 -22.14 0.73
N ILE A 3 -23.03 -20.93 0.77
CA ILE A 3 -21.68 -20.66 0.28
C ILE A 3 -20.74 -21.16 1.38
N PRO A 4 -19.90 -22.18 1.15
CA PRO A 4 -18.89 -22.56 2.11
C PRO A 4 -17.75 -21.53 2.00
N THR A 5 -17.78 -20.48 2.80
CA THR A 5 -16.60 -19.60 2.89
C THR A 5 -15.64 -20.24 3.88
N ALA A 6 -14.72 -21.04 3.36
CA ALA A 6 -13.43 -21.19 4.02
C ALA A 6 -12.82 -19.78 4.09
N THR A 7 -13.03 -19.10 5.21
CA THR A 7 -12.38 -17.83 5.48
C THR A 7 -10.90 -18.15 5.69
N ALA A 8 -10.12 -18.12 4.61
CA ALA A 8 -8.68 -18.02 4.74
C ALA A 8 -8.43 -16.80 5.63
N SER A 9 -7.89 -17.02 6.83
CA SER A 9 -7.59 -15.95 7.76
C SER A 9 -6.49 -15.10 7.14
N VAL A 10 -6.87 -13.98 6.55
CA VAL A 10 -5.90 -13.01 6.01
C VAL A 10 -5.39 -12.20 7.19
N THR A 11 -4.17 -12.48 7.62
CA THR A 11 -3.52 -11.71 8.69
C THR A 11 -2.96 -10.41 8.11
N PRO A 12 -3.50 -9.24 8.45
CA PRO A 12 -2.92 -7.97 8.05
C PRO A 12 -1.54 -7.80 8.70
N ARG A 13 -0.63 -7.18 7.96
CA ARG A 13 0.65 -6.70 8.48
C ARG A 13 0.56 -5.20 8.70
N PHE A 14 1.42 -4.66 9.56
CA PHE A 14 1.50 -3.23 9.78
C PHE A 14 2.76 -2.68 9.14
N MET A 15 2.61 -1.54 8.47
CA MET A 15 3.69 -0.83 7.79
C MET A 15 3.68 0.63 8.23
N PRO A 16 4.80 1.16 8.75
CA PRO A 16 4.91 2.60 9.00
C PRO A 16 4.92 3.36 7.68
N VAL A 17 4.30 4.52 7.67
CA VAL A 17 4.34 5.43 6.52
C VAL A 17 5.63 6.22 6.58
N GLU A 18 6.48 5.99 5.59
CA GLU A 18 7.76 6.69 5.43
C GLU A 18 7.64 7.80 4.38
N GLY A 19 8.20 8.97 4.71
CA GLY A 19 8.17 10.15 3.84
C GLY A 19 6.78 10.78 3.66
N ASP A 20 6.73 11.88 2.90
CA ASP A 20 5.54 12.71 2.71
C ASP A 20 4.79 12.41 1.41
N SER A 21 5.18 11.37 0.67
CA SER A 21 4.65 11.08 -0.67
C SER A 21 3.13 10.87 -0.70
N MET A 22 2.54 10.42 0.40
CA MET A 22 1.11 10.18 0.52
C MET A 22 0.37 11.26 1.31
N GLU A 23 1.03 12.38 1.65
CA GLU A 23 0.36 13.50 2.31
C GLU A 23 -0.64 14.20 1.35
N PRO A 24 -1.82 14.62 1.82
CA PRO A 24 -2.26 14.67 3.20
C PRO A 24 -2.98 13.40 3.69
N THR A 25 -3.18 12.41 2.82
CA THR A 25 -3.95 11.19 3.14
C THR A 25 -3.26 10.35 4.20
N LEU A 26 -1.94 10.17 4.09
CA LEU A 26 -1.08 9.49 5.05
C LEU A 26 0.14 10.36 5.32
N ARG A 27 0.47 10.56 6.59
CA ARG A 27 1.59 11.40 7.02
C ARG A 27 2.76 10.53 7.49
N PRO A 28 4.01 11.03 7.43
CA PRO A 28 5.14 10.38 8.05
C PRO A 28 4.84 10.02 9.52
N GLY A 29 5.08 8.77 9.89
CA GLY A 29 4.81 8.25 11.24
C GLY A 29 3.39 7.71 11.46
N ASP A 30 2.49 7.82 10.48
CA ASP A 30 1.25 7.04 10.49
C ASP A 30 1.55 5.54 10.34
N LEU A 31 0.61 4.70 10.76
CA LEU A 31 0.68 3.25 10.58
C LEU A 31 -0.48 2.77 9.72
N VAL A 32 -0.19 1.95 8.72
CA VAL A 32 -1.20 1.34 7.85
C VAL A 32 -1.27 -0.17 8.03
N ALA A 33 -2.48 -0.71 7.96
CA ALA A 33 -2.71 -2.15 7.81
C ALA A 33 -2.61 -2.48 6.33
N VAL A 34 -1.74 -3.43 5.98
CA VAL A 34 -1.57 -3.94 4.62
C VAL A 34 -1.87 -5.43 4.58
N VAL A 35 -2.53 -5.84 3.50
CA VAL A 35 -2.89 -7.23 3.22
C VAL A 35 -2.09 -7.69 2.01
N PRO A 36 -1.28 -8.77 2.13
CA PRO A 36 -0.58 -9.34 0.99
C PRO A 36 -1.58 -9.73 -0.11
N VAL A 37 -1.29 -9.29 -1.33
CA VAL A 37 -2.10 -9.63 -2.52
C VAL A 37 -1.16 -9.94 -3.67
N ASN A 38 -1.58 -10.83 -4.56
CA ASN A 38 -0.80 -11.26 -5.73
C ASN A 38 -1.47 -10.87 -7.06
N SER A 39 -2.53 -10.06 -7.00
CA SER A 39 -3.30 -9.63 -8.16
C SER A 39 -3.90 -8.24 -7.95
N TRP A 40 -4.30 -7.62 -9.04
CA TRP A 40 -5.08 -6.38 -9.01
C TRP A 40 -6.46 -6.64 -8.39
N CYS A 41 -6.75 -5.97 -7.27
CA CYS A 41 -8.03 -6.06 -6.55
C CYS A 41 -8.79 -4.72 -6.58
N GLY A 42 -8.71 -4.01 -7.70
CA GLY A 42 -9.37 -2.71 -7.90
C GLY A 42 -8.60 -1.50 -7.35
N PRO A 43 -9.11 -0.27 -7.57
CA PRO A 43 -8.44 0.95 -7.13
C PRO A 43 -8.18 1.00 -5.62
N GLY A 44 -7.18 1.77 -5.22
CA GLY A 44 -6.85 1.98 -3.80
C GLY A 44 -5.37 2.30 -3.58
N LEU A 45 -4.94 2.20 -2.32
CA LEU A 45 -3.52 2.34 -1.97
C LEU A 45 -2.85 0.96 -1.94
N TYR A 46 -1.65 0.89 -2.50
CA TYR A 46 -0.86 -0.33 -2.59
C TYR A 46 0.55 -0.09 -2.10
N ALA A 47 1.15 -1.10 -1.47
CA ALA A 47 2.58 -1.15 -1.21
C ALA A 47 3.26 -1.88 -2.36
N LEU A 48 4.17 -1.19 -3.04
CA LEU A 48 4.91 -1.70 -4.19
C LEU A 48 6.41 -1.71 -3.89
N GLU A 49 7.08 -2.82 -4.20
CA GLU A 49 8.53 -2.94 -4.14
C GLU A 49 9.15 -2.41 -5.42
N VAL A 50 9.37 -1.10 -5.47
CA VAL A 50 9.88 -0.41 -6.67
C VAL A 50 11.41 -0.37 -6.70
N LEU A 51 12.04 -0.58 -5.55
CA LEU A 51 13.47 -0.79 -5.35
C LEU A 51 13.65 -2.04 -4.47
N PRO A 52 14.70 -2.85 -4.68
CA PRO A 52 14.92 -4.05 -3.89
C PRO A 52 14.95 -3.78 -2.38
N GLY A 53 14.07 -4.44 -1.63
CA GLY A 53 13.93 -4.32 -0.19
C GLY A 53 13.18 -3.07 0.30
N ALA A 54 12.72 -2.19 -0.60
CA ALA A 54 12.03 -0.94 -0.23
C ALA A 54 10.60 -0.92 -0.77
N LEU A 55 9.65 -0.96 0.16
CA LEU A 55 8.22 -0.86 -0.14
C LEU A 55 7.76 0.59 -0.08
N GLU A 56 7.08 1.02 -1.14
CA GLU A 56 6.57 2.38 -1.26
C GLU A 56 5.06 2.38 -1.51
N LEU A 57 4.35 3.34 -0.90
CA LEU A 57 2.89 3.45 -0.99
C LEU A 57 2.42 4.28 -2.19
N PHE A 58 1.65 3.69 -3.10
CA PHE A 58 1.07 4.41 -4.24
C PHE A 58 -0.45 4.33 -4.23
N ARG A 59 -1.12 5.42 -4.65
CA ARG A 59 -2.50 5.36 -5.10
C ARG A 59 -2.54 4.81 -6.51
N CYS A 60 -3.16 3.65 -6.65
CA CYS A 60 -3.25 2.93 -7.91
C CYS A 60 -4.68 2.99 -8.45
N GLN A 61 -4.79 3.34 -9.73
CA GLN A 61 -6.05 3.38 -10.47
C GLN A 61 -5.87 2.68 -11.82
N SER A 62 -6.95 2.10 -12.36
CA SER A 62 -6.89 1.59 -13.74
C SER A 62 -6.83 2.77 -14.71
N ASP A 63 -6.04 2.64 -15.77
CA ASP A 63 -6.06 3.59 -16.89
C ASP A 63 -7.19 3.31 -17.90
N TYR A 64 -8.00 2.27 -17.67
CA TYR A 64 -9.06 1.75 -18.54
C TYR A 64 -8.59 1.28 -19.94
N ARG A 65 -7.27 1.12 -20.13
CA ARG A 65 -6.61 0.68 -21.37
C ARG A 65 -5.69 -0.52 -21.15
N GLY A 66 -5.63 -1.06 -19.94
CA GLY A 66 -4.83 -2.23 -19.58
C GLY A 66 -3.60 -1.93 -18.73
N GLY A 67 -3.35 -0.66 -18.44
CA GLY A 67 -2.33 -0.19 -17.51
C GLY A 67 -2.90 0.24 -16.16
N ILE A 68 -1.97 0.60 -15.28
CA ILE A 68 -2.24 1.06 -13.92
C ILE A 68 -1.55 2.41 -13.74
N VAL A 69 -2.33 3.41 -13.38
CA VAL A 69 -1.85 4.74 -13.01
C VAL A 69 -1.39 4.68 -11.56
N LEU A 70 -0.11 4.93 -11.34
CA LEU A 70 0.52 5.06 -10.03
C LEU A 70 0.69 6.55 -9.72
N SER A 71 0.00 7.00 -8.69
CA SER A 71 0.05 8.37 -8.22
C SER A 71 0.43 8.43 -6.76
N ARG A 72 0.91 9.59 -6.35
CA ARG A 72 1.17 9.98 -4.98
C ARG A 72 0.15 11.04 -4.61
N ASP A 73 -0.38 10.96 -3.40
CA ASP A 73 -1.42 11.90 -2.97
C ASP A 73 -0.85 13.30 -2.74
N ASN A 74 0.47 13.40 -2.53
CA ASN A 74 1.18 14.65 -2.42
C ASN A 74 1.42 15.26 -3.81
N PRO A 75 0.84 16.44 -4.12
CA PRO A 75 0.92 17.06 -5.46
C PRO A 75 2.34 17.40 -5.93
N ARG A 76 3.33 17.40 -5.03
CA ARG A 76 4.74 17.60 -5.40
C ARG A 76 5.31 16.45 -6.22
N TYR A 77 4.67 15.29 -6.20
CA TYR A 77 5.13 14.07 -6.85
C TYR A 77 4.37 13.82 -8.15
N SER A 78 5.08 13.36 -9.17
CA SER A 78 4.50 13.05 -10.46
C SER A 78 3.74 11.72 -10.45
N THR A 79 2.78 11.62 -11.37
CA THR A 79 2.07 10.38 -11.67
C THR A 79 2.79 9.65 -12.80
N ARG A 80 2.75 8.32 -12.78
CA ARG A 80 3.27 7.46 -13.86
C ARG A 80 2.26 6.37 -14.20
N THR A 81 2.20 5.96 -15.46
CA THR A 81 1.43 4.79 -15.89
C THR A 81 2.38 3.63 -16.13
N VAL A 82 2.02 2.45 -15.63
CA VAL A 82 2.78 1.21 -15.81
C VAL A 82 1.86 0.15 -16.42
N ASP A 83 2.45 -0.83 -17.11
CA ASP A 83 1.70 -2.00 -17.54
C ASP A 83 1.41 -2.95 -16.36
N GLN A 84 0.55 -3.93 -16.61
CA GLN A 84 0.13 -4.89 -15.61
C GLN A 84 1.25 -5.85 -15.18
N GLU A 85 2.17 -6.21 -16.09
CA GLU A 85 3.26 -7.12 -15.78
C GLU A 85 4.23 -6.48 -14.78
N TRP A 86 4.64 -5.24 -15.04
CA TRP A 86 5.45 -4.44 -14.14
C TRP A 86 4.77 -4.28 -12.78
N PHE A 87 3.46 -3.95 -12.78
CA PHE A 87 2.72 -3.78 -11.53
C PHE A 87 2.71 -5.05 -10.69
N LEU A 88 2.41 -6.20 -11.30
CA LEU A 88 2.38 -7.48 -10.59
C LEU A 88 3.76 -7.89 -10.10
N GLY A 89 4.83 -7.58 -10.83
CA GLY A 89 6.20 -7.81 -10.40
C GLY A 89 6.60 -6.98 -9.17
N ALA A 90 6.05 -5.77 -9.03
CA ALA A 90 6.29 -4.91 -7.87
C ALA A 90 5.25 -5.09 -6.74
N LEU A 91 4.18 -5.87 -6.95
CA LEU A 91 3.04 -5.93 -6.04
C LEU A 91 3.38 -6.73 -4.77
N ALA A 92 3.35 -6.06 -3.62
CA ALA A 92 3.52 -6.73 -2.33
C ALA A 92 2.20 -6.83 -1.55
N ALA A 93 1.46 -5.72 -1.44
CA ALA A 93 0.26 -5.67 -0.61
C ALA A 93 -0.70 -4.54 -1.00
N LYS A 94 -1.96 -4.65 -0.57
CA LYS A 94 -2.97 -3.59 -0.63
C LYS A 94 -3.19 -3.02 0.78
N VAL A 95 -3.31 -1.71 0.89
CA VAL A 95 -3.67 -1.05 2.15
C VAL A 95 -5.13 -1.33 2.45
N ALA A 96 -5.39 -1.93 3.61
CA ALA A 96 -6.73 -2.20 4.12
C ALA A 96 -7.28 -1.05 4.96
N GLY A 97 -6.40 -0.25 5.58
CA GLY A 97 -6.80 0.92 6.37
C GLY A 97 -5.65 1.56 7.12
N THR A 98 -5.97 2.65 7.82
CA THR A 98 -5.08 3.37 8.74
C THR A 98 -5.34 2.94 10.18
N LEU A 99 -4.30 2.98 11.02
CA LEU A 99 -4.43 2.73 12.46
C LEU A 99 -4.24 4.02 13.25
N ASN A 100 -5.01 4.15 14.32
CA ASN A 100 -4.74 5.14 15.35
C ASN A 100 -3.83 4.50 16.41
N LEU A 101 -2.60 4.98 16.49
CA LEU A 101 -1.63 4.55 17.48
C LEU A 101 -1.93 5.23 18.82
N LEU A 102 -2.21 4.42 19.84
CA LEU A 102 -2.38 4.91 21.20
C LEU A 102 -1.03 5.30 21.84
N ASP A 103 0.02 4.56 21.52
CA ASP A 103 1.38 4.84 21.95
C ASP A 103 2.33 4.83 20.75
N ARG A 104 2.83 6.01 20.39
CA ARG A 104 3.73 6.19 19.23
C ARG A 104 5.15 5.77 19.53
N GLN A 105 5.55 5.65 20.81
CA GLN A 105 6.89 5.20 21.18
C GLN A 105 7.15 3.75 20.76
N LEU A 106 6.10 2.98 20.45
CA LEU A 106 6.21 1.62 19.92
C LEU A 106 6.76 1.55 18.49
N LEU A 107 6.70 2.66 17.74
CA LEU A 107 7.25 2.76 16.38
C LEU A 107 8.61 3.45 16.34
N GLU A 108 8.96 4.18 17.40
CA GLU A 108 10.28 4.78 17.54
C GLU A 108 11.28 3.65 17.80
N SER A 109 12.21 3.46 16.86
CA SER A 109 13.36 2.58 17.04
C SER A 109 14.06 2.96 18.35
N ARG A 110 13.91 2.11 19.37
CA ARG A 110 14.81 2.12 20.52
C ARG A 110 16.15 1.60 20.01
N ALA A 111 17.03 2.50 19.60
CA ALA A 111 18.45 2.17 19.55
C ALA A 111 18.87 1.72 20.97
N PRO A 112 19.61 0.60 21.10
CA PRO A 112 20.10 0.12 22.40
C PRO A 112 21.04 1.12 23.07
#